data_AF-A0A517W705-F1
#
_entry.id   AF-A0A517W705-F1
#
_cell.length_a   1.000
_cell.length_b   1.000
_cell.length_c   1.000
_cell.angle_alpha   90.00
_cell.angle_beta   90.00
_cell.angle_gamma   90.00
#
_symmetry.space_group_name_H-M   'P 1'
#
loop_
_entity.id
_entity.type
_entity.pdbx_description
1 polymer ?
#
loop_
_entity_poly.entity_id
_entity_poly.type
_entity_poly.pdbx_seq_one_letter_code
_entity_poly.pdbx_strand_id
1 'polypeptide(L)'
;MSIQDLPPEFEPLLNRLLDSPAEEISQSEFDQFQAYLSSNPEAMQYYFDYLDINLGLQSDMKARLEALEQTFKTHHTQQPQAAPQPAVVRRAPFLRYSVVASCALLLGLLLAWSFAGYFPGNPAPGPQSGKEDRTYLATLTRSTDCVWGSECPPEFSGQRLMSEDLVLERGVAEFRFDTGVRLIIEGPTKISLVTSCCAKLDYGKMVLHGYEPAPEFSLITPLLTLHDIGTEYGAQIHPDGEVDLHVFEGAVRVDPNQKNDQFAESVIIEEGQARHLNDRQIEDIQLEPELFKREVPGTPENLQAQRQELKAYDSFHPPEILDPEQTSPWQNSGIGWVNPWRTPKTGGRANQSFSHPRESLARTEVAPSQLGLLELRGGISFFRKLKQPVRLDVNAIYYVSFYMQKVKTDQKTQAYQYGNFALMSSAQQTHPPKIRMGMSMNNYAILQADMQIIERAPPLQSGETYLFVAKIVASEKALDQVFMRAFAESESIPDQEPPVWTCVTTPFEASHEFDVARFHVGKNSTYLFDELRIGSTWSSVVDPDLPRLVLEQE
;
A
#
# COMPACT_ATOMS: atom_id res chain seq x y z
N MET A 1 9.44 30.10 4.63
CA MET A 1 10.16 31.18 5.32
C MET A 1 9.91 31.05 6.82
N SER A 2 10.56 31.82 7.70
CA SER A 2 10.39 31.71 9.16
C SER A 2 9.02 32.28 9.58
N ILE A 3 8.49 31.87 10.75
CA ILE A 3 7.27 32.41 11.40
C ILE A 3 7.27 33.96 11.55
N GLN A 4 8.41 34.62 11.27
CA GLN A 4 8.63 36.07 11.39
C GLN A 4 8.06 36.93 10.25
N ASP A 5 7.53 36.35 9.18
CA ASP A 5 7.00 37.12 8.02
C ASP A 5 5.48 37.34 8.06
N LEU A 6 4.79 36.81 9.09
CA LEU A 6 3.38 37.07 9.31
C LEU A 6 3.18 38.42 10.03
N PRO A 7 2.16 39.21 9.67
CA PRO A 7 1.82 40.43 10.39
C PRO A 7 1.67 40.14 11.89
N PRO A 8 2.27 40.95 12.79
CA PRO A 8 2.28 40.67 14.24
C PRO A 8 0.88 40.66 14.86
N GLU A 9 -0.11 41.18 14.15
CA GLU A 9 -1.52 41.20 14.55
C GLU A 9 -2.26 39.89 14.24
N PHE A 10 -1.67 38.98 13.45
CA PHE A 10 -2.31 37.74 12.99
C PHE A 10 -2.48 36.71 14.11
N GLU A 11 -1.44 36.38 14.87
CA GLU A 11 -1.53 35.40 15.98
C GLU A 11 -2.46 35.87 17.12
N PRO A 12 -2.45 37.14 17.56
CA PRO A 12 -3.38 37.63 18.57
C PRO A 12 -4.84 37.64 18.11
N LEU A 13 -5.11 37.84 16.81
CA LEU A 13 -6.45 37.71 16.23
C LEU A 13 -6.87 36.24 16.15
N LEU A 14 -5.97 35.35 15.72
CA LEU A 14 -6.20 33.91 15.65
C LEU A 14 -6.56 33.31 17.02
N ASN A 15 -5.78 33.62 18.06
CA ASN A 15 -6.04 33.10 19.41
C ASN A 15 -7.36 33.62 19.98
N ARG A 16 -7.70 34.89 19.74
CA ARG A 16 -9.01 35.45 20.12
C ARG A 16 -10.17 34.76 19.42
N LEU A 17 -9.98 34.40 18.15
CA LEU A 17 -11.01 33.75 17.34
C LEU A 17 -11.30 32.31 17.80
N LEU A 18 -10.35 31.69 18.49
CA LEU A 18 -10.43 30.29 18.94
C LEU A 18 -10.79 30.16 20.43
N ASP A 19 -10.44 31.13 21.26
CA ASP A 19 -10.65 31.08 22.72
C ASP A 19 -11.98 31.73 23.17
N SER A 20 -12.61 32.58 22.35
CA SER A 20 -13.84 33.30 22.73
C SER A 20 -15.14 32.63 22.21
N PRO A 21 -16.23 32.59 23.00
CA PRO A 21 -17.54 32.18 22.50
C PRO A 21 -18.03 33.16 21.42
N ALA A 22 -18.74 32.64 20.41
CA ALA A 22 -19.01 33.26 19.11
C ALA A 22 -19.68 34.66 19.06
N GLU A 23 -19.97 35.30 20.20
CA GLU A 23 -20.64 36.61 20.29
C GLU A 23 -19.69 37.80 20.53
N GLU A 24 -18.38 37.61 20.71
CA GLU A 24 -17.46 38.71 21.08
C GLU A 24 -16.56 39.25 19.95
N ILE A 25 -16.67 38.74 18.72
CA ILE A 25 -15.81 39.19 17.60
C ILE A 25 -16.56 40.16 16.72
N SER A 26 -16.02 41.37 16.56
CA SER A 26 -16.60 42.37 15.66
C SER A 26 -16.45 41.96 14.19
N GLN A 27 -17.43 42.29 13.35
CA GLN A 27 -17.39 41.97 11.92
C GLN A 27 -16.13 42.53 11.23
N SER A 28 -15.65 43.70 11.67
CA SER A 28 -14.43 44.31 11.14
C SER A 28 -13.16 43.51 11.45
N GLU A 29 -13.07 42.86 12.62
CA GLU A 29 -11.91 42.03 12.97
C GLU A 29 -11.93 40.71 12.19
N PHE A 30 -13.12 40.16 11.93
CA PHE A 30 -13.30 38.98 11.09
C PHE A 30 -12.89 39.25 9.63
N ASP A 31 -13.36 40.37 9.07
CA ASP A 31 -13.02 40.76 7.69
C ASP A 31 -11.51 41.02 7.54
N GLN A 32 -10.87 41.58 8.57
CA GLN A 32 -9.43 41.82 8.60
C GLN A 32 -8.63 40.49 8.66
N PHE A 33 -9.09 39.52 9.45
CA PHE A 33 -8.52 38.18 9.48
C PHE A 33 -8.67 37.46 8.13
N GLN A 34 -9.84 37.56 7.49
CA GLN A 34 -10.08 37.01 6.15
C GLN A 34 -9.18 37.65 5.09
N ALA A 35 -8.96 38.96 5.17
CA ALA A 35 -8.02 39.65 4.30
C ALA A 35 -6.59 39.12 4.46
N TYR A 36 -6.15 38.80 5.68
CA TYR A 36 -4.82 38.22 5.92
C TYR A 36 -4.68 36.80 5.32
N LEU A 37 -5.70 35.95 5.45
CA LEU A 37 -5.68 34.60 4.86
C LEU A 37 -5.69 34.61 3.33
N SER A 38 -6.43 35.55 2.72
CA SER A 38 -6.55 35.64 1.27
C SER A 38 -5.35 36.31 0.60
N SER A 39 -4.64 37.19 1.32
CA SER A 39 -3.49 37.91 0.77
C SER A 39 -2.16 37.18 0.98
N ASN A 40 -2.09 36.29 1.98
CA ASN A 40 -0.84 35.62 2.35
C ASN A 40 -1.04 34.09 2.46
N PRO A 41 -0.53 33.31 1.48
CA PRO A 41 -0.63 31.85 1.48
C PRO A 41 0.00 31.19 2.72
N GLU A 42 1.03 31.81 3.31
CA GLU A 42 1.70 31.29 4.49
C GLU A 42 0.85 31.47 5.76
N ALA A 43 0.06 32.55 5.84
CA ALA A 43 -0.90 32.77 6.93
C ALA A 43 -2.02 31.73 6.89
N MET A 44 -2.46 31.39 5.68
CA MET A 44 -3.45 30.34 5.44
C MET A 44 -2.92 28.97 5.86
N GLN A 45 -1.69 28.63 5.48
CA GLN A 45 -1.07 27.37 5.87
C GLN A 45 -0.87 27.27 7.39
N TYR A 46 -0.42 28.36 8.05
CA TYR A 46 -0.25 28.38 9.51
C TYR A 46 -1.58 28.27 10.27
N TYR A 47 -2.64 28.90 9.77
CA TYR A 47 -3.99 28.75 10.32
C TYR A 47 -4.48 27.29 10.26
N PHE A 48 -4.21 26.60 9.14
CA PHE A 48 -4.57 25.20 8.98
C PHE A 48 -3.72 24.27 9.86
N ASP A 49 -2.41 24.49 9.94
CA ASP A 49 -1.53 23.73 10.84
C ASP A 49 -1.97 23.88 12.31
N TYR A 50 -2.42 25.08 12.71
CA TYR A 50 -2.91 25.35 14.06
C TYR A 50 -4.27 24.66 14.34
N LEU A 51 -5.19 24.68 13.38
CA LEU A 51 -6.47 23.97 13.47
C LEU A 51 -6.28 22.44 13.51
N ASP A 52 -5.34 21.91 12.73
CA ASP A 52 -5.02 20.48 12.67
C ASP A 52 -4.43 19.97 13.99
N ILE A 53 -3.62 20.80 14.67
CA ILE A 53 -3.09 20.51 16.00
C ILE A 53 -4.19 20.55 17.06
N ASN A 54 -5.09 21.53 17.01
CA ASN A 54 -6.05 21.77 18.09
C ASN A 54 -7.31 20.88 18.02
N LEU A 55 -7.70 20.45 16.81
CA LEU A 55 -8.88 19.59 16.61
C LEU A 55 -8.54 18.10 16.51
N GLY A 56 -7.27 17.73 16.38
CA GLY A 56 -6.83 16.34 16.39
C GLY A 56 -7.47 15.47 15.29
N LEU A 57 -7.86 16.07 14.17
CA LEU A 57 -8.56 15.41 13.06
C LEU A 57 -7.64 15.32 11.84
N GLN A 58 -7.22 14.09 11.53
CA GLN A 58 -6.42 13.71 10.36
C GLN A 58 -7.25 13.20 9.16
N SER A 59 -8.55 13.50 9.07
CA SER A 59 -9.38 12.96 7.98
C SER A 59 -10.15 14.06 7.27
N ASP A 60 -10.01 14.07 5.93
CA ASP A 60 -10.91 14.68 4.95
C ASP A 60 -10.58 16.07 4.38
N MET A 61 -9.32 16.28 4.02
CA MET A 61 -8.90 17.41 3.18
C MET A 61 -9.66 17.45 1.83
N LYS A 62 -9.92 16.28 1.23
CA LYS A 62 -10.54 16.17 -0.11
C LYS A 62 -12.05 16.42 -0.10
N ALA A 63 -12.80 15.89 0.86
CA ALA A 63 -14.23 16.19 0.98
C ALA A 63 -14.50 17.67 1.32
N ARG A 64 -13.58 18.33 2.04
CA ARG A 64 -13.62 19.79 2.29
C ARG A 64 -13.24 20.62 1.07
N LEU A 65 -12.26 20.18 0.28
CA LEU A 65 -11.92 20.79 -1.02
C LEU A 65 -13.09 20.68 -2.03
N GLU A 66 -13.77 19.54 -2.07
CA GLU A 66 -14.96 19.33 -2.92
C GLU A 66 -16.18 20.15 -2.44
N ALA A 67 -16.37 20.31 -1.13
CA ALA A 67 -17.40 21.20 -0.57
C ALA A 67 -17.12 22.70 -0.85
N LEU A 68 -15.85 23.12 -0.87
CA LEU A 68 -15.40 24.46 -1.24
C LEU A 68 -15.50 24.71 -2.76
N GLU A 69 -15.16 23.74 -3.59
CA GLU A 69 -15.40 23.81 -5.04
C GLU A 69 -16.89 23.89 -5.39
N GLN A 70 -17.76 23.20 -4.64
CA GLN A 70 -19.21 23.30 -4.82
C GLN A 70 -19.79 24.66 -4.39
N THR A 71 -19.21 25.31 -3.38
CA THR A 71 -19.59 26.69 -2.96
C THR A 71 -19.05 27.78 -3.90
N PHE A 72 -17.90 27.54 -4.55
CA PHE A 72 -17.37 28.40 -5.61
C PHE A 72 -18.16 28.27 -6.93
N LYS A 73 -18.62 27.05 -7.27
CA LYS A 73 -19.48 26.82 -8.46
C LYS A 73 -20.88 27.43 -8.28
N THR A 74 -21.41 27.54 -7.06
CA THR A 74 -22.70 28.19 -6.80
C THR A 74 -22.67 29.71 -6.91
N HIS A 75 -21.50 30.35 -6.87
CA HIS A 75 -21.35 31.79 -7.09
C HIS A 75 -21.24 32.19 -8.58
N HIS A 76 -21.19 31.23 -9.51
CA HIS A 76 -21.13 31.51 -10.95
C HIS A 76 -22.40 31.19 -11.76
N THR A 77 -23.51 30.87 -11.09
CA THR A 77 -24.82 30.73 -11.75
C THR A 77 -25.74 31.91 -11.40
N GLN A 78 -25.35 33.12 -11.81
CA GLN A 78 -26.34 34.16 -12.13
C GLN A 78 -26.37 34.32 -13.65
N GLN A 79 -27.24 33.54 -14.28
CA GLN A 79 -27.73 33.87 -15.62
C GLN A 79 -28.82 34.94 -15.48
N PRO A 80 -28.86 35.97 -16.35
CA PRO A 80 -29.61 37.20 -16.08
C PRO A 80 -31.12 36.98 -16.17
N GLN A 81 -31.87 37.31 -15.12
CA GLN A 81 -33.31 37.49 -15.22
C GLN A 81 -33.66 38.84 -15.85
N ALA A 82 -34.54 38.79 -16.84
CA ALA A 82 -34.97 39.91 -17.65
C ALA A 82 -36.23 40.61 -17.09
N ALA A 83 -36.19 41.96 -17.21
CA ALA A 83 -37.29 42.93 -17.38
C ALA A 83 -38.14 43.33 -16.14
N PRO A 84 -38.64 44.59 -16.05
CA PRO A 84 -38.91 45.52 -17.15
C PRO A 84 -38.30 46.94 -17.05
N GLN A 85 -38.22 47.56 -18.22
CA GLN A 85 -37.75 48.93 -18.48
C GLN A 85 -38.77 49.99 -18.00
N PRO A 86 -38.30 51.23 -17.79
CA PRO A 86 -38.97 52.38 -18.38
C PRO A 86 -38.11 53.01 -19.48
N ALA A 87 -38.78 53.36 -20.57
CA ALA A 87 -38.22 54.08 -21.70
C ALA A 87 -37.75 55.49 -21.32
N VAL A 88 -36.73 56.01 -22.01
CA VAL A 88 -36.82 57.25 -22.82
C VAL A 88 -35.44 57.62 -23.40
N VAL A 89 -35.42 57.58 -24.74
CA VAL A 89 -34.79 58.51 -25.71
C VAL A 89 -33.26 58.51 -25.91
N ARG A 90 -32.93 58.04 -27.12
CA ARG A 90 -31.73 58.26 -27.94
C ARG A 90 -31.05 59.62 -27.76
N ARG A 91 -29.70 59.58 -27.78
CA ARG A 91 -28.84 60.30 -28.75
C ARG A 91 -27.38 59.85 -28.59
N ALA A 92 -26.84 59.16 -29.60
CA ALA A 92 -25.41 59.20 -29.92
C ALA A 92 -25.18 60.39 -30.87
N PRO A 93 -23.96 60.96 -30.94
CA PRO A 93 -22.90 60.32 -31.73
C PRO A 93 -21.60 60.16 -30.92
N PHE A 94 -20.94 59.01 -30.98
CA PHE A 94 -19.96 58.58 -31.99
C PHE A 94 -18.67 59.41 -32.03
N LEU A 95 -17.56 58.65 -32.06
CA LEU A 95 -16.24 59.01 -32.59
C LEU A 95 -15.14 59.45 -31.60
N ARG A 96 -14.83 58.66 -30.56
CA ARG A 96 -13.48 58.67 -29.93
C ARG A 96 -12.93 57.32 -29.39
N TYR A 97 -13.67 56.21 -29.45
CA TYR A 97 -13.28 54.97 -28.74
C TYR A 97 -12.83 53.79 -29.60
N SER A 98 -12.68 53.94 -30.92
CA SER A 98 -12.21 52.83 -31.77
C SER A 98 -10.72 52.52 -31.60
N VAL A 99 -9.88 53.49 -31.23
CA VAL A 99 -8.42 53.29 -31.14
C VAL A 99 -8.00 52.62 -29.81
N VAL A 100 -8.75 52.85 -28.72
CA VAL A 100 -8.45 52.27 -27.41
C VAL A 100 -8.84 50.79 -27.35
N ALA A 101 -9.94 50.41 -28.01
CA ALA A 101 -10.39 49.02 -28.06
C ALA A 101 -9.42 48.10 -28.83
N SER A 102 -8.78 48.60 -29.89
CA SER A 102 -7.82 47.81 -30.68
C SER A 102 -6.53 47.52 -29.91
N CYS A 103 -6.05 48.48 -29.13
CA CYS A 103 -4.83 48.31 -28.33
C CYS A 103 -5.06 47.33 -27.16
N ALA A 104 -6.24 47.36 -26.53
CA ALA A 104 -6.59 46.44 -25.45
C ALA A 104 -6.74 44.99 -25.94
N LEU A 105 -7.30 44.78 -27.15
CA LEU A 105 -7.41 43.45 -27.76
C LEU A 105 -6.03 42.87 -28.15
N LEU A 106 -5.13 43.69 -28.67
CA LEU A 106 -3.77 43.26 -29.03
C LEU A 106 -2.92 42.95 -27.79
N LEU A 107 -3.05 43.75 -26.72
CA LEU A 107 -2.38 43.46 -25.45
C LEU A 107 -2.93 42.18 -24.80
N GLY A 108 -4.25 41.97 -24.85
CA GLY A 108 -4.91 40.77 -24.34
C GLY A 108 -4.49 39.51 -25.10
N LEU A 109 -4.35 39.59 -26.42
CA LEU A 109 -3.86 38.48 -27.25
C LEU A 109 -2.37 38.18 -27.01
N LEU A 110 -1.53 39.22 -26.83
CA LEU A 110 -0.12 39.06 -26.50
C LEU A 110 0.10 38.43 -25.11
N LEU A 111 -0.69 38.85 -24.12
CA LEU A 111 -0.67 38.24 -22.79
C LEU A 111 -1.18 36.79 -22.82
N ALA A 112 -2.27 36.52 -23.55
CA ALA A 112 -2.79 35.17 -23.74
C ALA A 112 -1.77 34.25 -24.43
N TRP A 113 -1.02 34.74 -25.41
CA TRP A 113 0.04 33.99 -26.07
C TRP A 113 1.26 33.74 -25.16
N SER A 114 1.58 34.67 -24.26
CA SER A 114 2.66 34.47 -23.28
C SER A 114 2.31 33.43 -22.21
N PHE A 115 1.05 33.34 -21.81
CA PHE A 115 0.57 32.37 -20.83
C PHE A 115 0.25 30.99 -21.43
N ALA A 116 -0.07 30.92 -22.73
CA ALA A 116 -0.39 29.67 -23.42
C ALA A 116 0.85 28.89 -23.93
N GLY A 117 2.08 29.37 -23.67
CA GLY A 117 3.31 28.60 -23.93
C GLY A 117 3.69 28.39 -25.40
N TYR A 118 3.07 29.09 -26.34
CA TYR A 118 3.36 28.99 -27.78
C TYR A 118 4.59 29.81 -28.21
N PHE A 119 5.73 29.60 -27.56
CA PHE A 119 7.02 30.05 -28.10
C PHE A 119 7.50 29.04 -29.15
N PRO A 120 7.66 29.42 -30.44
CA PRO A 120 8.24 28.53 -31.44
C PRO A 120 9.74 28.41 -31.15
N GLY A 121 10.13 27.33 -30.47
CA GLY A 121 11.53 27.08 -30.11
C GLY A 121 11.77 26.25 -28.85
N ASN A 122 10.74 25.94 -28.05
CA ASN A 122 10.92 24.93 -27.00
C ASN A 122 10.96 23.54 -27.65
N PRO A 123 12.05 22.76 -27.52
CA PRO A 123 12.01 21.35 -27.87
C PRO A 123 10.88 20.72 -27.06
N ALA A 124 10.10 19.84 -27.70
CA ALA A 124 9.12 19.04 -27.00
C ALA A 124 9.82 18.42 -25.77
N PRO A 125 9.22 18.46 -24.56
CA PRO A 125 9.74 17.65 -23.48
C PRO A 125 9.86 16.23 -24.04
N GLY A 126 11.09 15.71 -24.08
CA GLY A 126 11.31 14.29 -24.36
C GLY A 126 10.44 13.47 -23.41
N PRO A 127 10.09 12.22 -23.74
CA PRO A 127 9.24 11.41 -22.89
C PRO A 127 9.79 11.46 -21.46
N GLN A 128 9.11 12.19 -20.59
CA GLN A 128 9.38 12.15 -19.17
C GLN A 128 8.95 10.75 -18.78
N SER A 129 9.92 9.93 -18.41
CA SER A 129 9.74 8.62 -17.81
C SER A 129 9.09 8.79 -16.43
N GLY A 130 7.85 9.27 -16.38
CA GLY A 130 6.98 9.02 -15.25
C GLY A 130 6.61 7.54 -15.27
N LYS A 131 6.54 6.90 -14.10
CA LYS A 131 6.00 5.54 -13.98
C LYS A 131 4.66 5.50 -14.72
N GLU A 132 4.49 4.54 -15.64
CA GLU A 132 3.24 4.44 -16.39
C GLU A 132 2.10 4.14 -15.40
N ASP A 133 0.94 4.79 -15.56
CA ASP A 133 -0.28 4.52 -14.79
C ASP A 133 -0.90 3.18 -15.22
N ARG A 134 -0.13 2.11 -15.03
CA ARG A 134 -0.52 0.73 -15.27
C ARG A 134 -1.09 0.18 -13.97
N THR A 135 -2.30 -0.35 -14.03
CA THR A 135 -2.96 -0.96 -12.89
C THR A 135 -2.39 -2.35 -12.63
N TYR A 136 -2.00 -2.63 -11.38
CA TYR A 136 -1.69 -3.99 -10.97
C TYR A 136 -2.94 -4.85 -10.94
N LEU A 137 -2.82 -6.07 -11.44
CA LEU A 137 -3.94 -7.01 -11.59
C LEU A 137 -3.78 -8.25 -10.71
N ALA A 138 -2.54 -8.69 -10.52
CA ALA A 138 -2.21 -9.92 -9.83
C ALA A 138 -0.83 -9.84 -9.14
N THR A 139 -0.50 -10.89 -8.41
CA THR A 139 0.78 -11.09 -7.74
C THR A 139 1.33 -12.45 -8.13
N LEU A 140 2.58 -12.55 -8.57
CA LEU A 140 3.28 -13.83 -8.67
C LEU A 140 3.57 -14.30 -7.25
N THR A 141 2.80 -15.21 -6.68
CA THR A 141 2.98 -15.64 -5.28
C THR A 141 4.11 -16.65 -5.15
N ARG A 142 4.24 -17.58 -6.11
CA ARG A 142 5.29 -18.61 -6.12
C ARG A 142 5.73 -18.94 -7.54
N SER A 143 7.00 -19.31 -7.68
CA SER A 143 7.57 -19.83 -8.91
C SER A 143 8.62 -20.89 -8.59
N THR A 144 8.60 -21.99 -9.33
CA THR A 144 9.57 -23.09 -9.18
C THR A 144 10.06 -23.54 -10.55
N ASP A 145 11.38 -23.52 -10.74
CA ASP A 145 12.09 -23.87 -11.98
C ASP A 145 11.60 -23.13 -13.23
N CYS A 146 11.05 -21.92 -13.04
CA CYS A 146 10.48 -21.11 -14.09
C CYS A 146 11.53 -20.57 -15.06
N VAL A 147 11.29 -20.77 -16.36
CA VAL A 147 12.02 -20.12 -17.45
C VAL A 147 11.02 -19.32 -18.27
N TRP A 148 11.18 -18.00 -18.31
CA TRP A 148 10.27 -17.10 -19.00
C TRP A 148 10.85 -16.66 -20.35
N GLY A 149 10.02 -16.64 -21.39
CA GLY A 149 10.36 -16.21 -22.74
C GLY A 149 9.79 -14.84 -23.14
N SER A 150 9.11 -14.12 -22.23
CA SER A 150 8.58 -12.78 -22.50
C SER A 150 9.68 -11.71 -22.45
N GLU A 151 9.44 -10.55 -23.07
CA GLU A 151 10.40 -9.43 -23.09
C GLU A 151 10.66 -8.83 -21.69
N CYS A 152 9.63 -8.84 -20.84
CA CYS A 152 9.68 -8.39 -19.45
C CYS A 152 9.16 -9.53 -18.53
N PRO A 153 9.98 -10.52 -18.19
CA PRO A 153 9.55 -11.61 -17.33
C PRO A 153 9.43 -11.16 -15.87
N PRO A 154 8.58 -11.81 -15.06
CA PRO A 154 8.61 -11.65 -13.61
C PRO A 154 9.99 -12.01 -13.06
N GLU A 155 10.53 -11.13 -12.21
CA GLU A 155 11.90 -11.23 -11.68
C GLU A 155 11.97 -12.04 -10.37
N PHE A 156 10.92 -11.97 -9.53
CA PHE A 156 10.91 -12.62 -8.22
C PHE A 156 9.50 -12.97 -7.72
N SER A 157 9.41 -13.95 -6.83
CA SER A 157 8.17 -14.26 -6.09
C SER A 157 7.75 -13.10 -5.19
N GLY A 158 6.45 -12.88 -5.11
CA GLY A 158 5.77 -11.73 -4.52
C GLY A 158 5.49 -10.59 -5.50
N GLN A 159 6.14 -10.54 -6.68
CA GLN A 159 6.06 -9.41 -7.61
C GLN A 159 4.63 -9.11 -8.03
N ARG A 160 4.26 -7.82 -8.04
CA ARG A 160 2.98 -7.37 -8.58
C ARG A 160 3.06 -7.34 -10.11
N LEU A 161 2.04 -7.91 -10.74
CA LEU A 161 1.92 -8.08 -12.18
C LEU A 161 0.88 -7.11 -12.72
N MET A 162 1.20 -6.50 -13.85
CA MET A 162 0.32 -5.60 -14.60
C MET A 162 -0.29 -6.35 -15.80
N SER A 163 -1.01 -5.63 -16.65
CA SER A 163 -1.46 -6.20 -17.92
C SER A 163 -0.27 -6.42 -18.85
N GLU A 164 0.19 -7.67 -18.92
CA GLU A 164 1.36 -8.10 -19.68
C GLU A 164 1.14 -9.48 -20.30
N ASP A 165 1.76 -9.71 -21.45
CA ASP A 165 1.87 -11.02 -22.11
C ASP A 165 3.07 -11.77 -21.53
N LEU A 166 2.80 -12.90 -20.88
CA LEU A 166 3.79 -13.75 -20.25
C LEU A 166 3.87 -15.08 -20.99
N VAL A 167 5.09 -15.49 -21.30
CA VAL A 167 5.40 -16.79 -21.88
C VAL A 167 6.23 -17.57 -20.87
N LEU A 168 5.65 -18.60 -20.27
CA LEU A 168 6.36 -19.54 -19.41
C LEU A 168 6.81 -20.72 -20.27
N GLU A 169 8.10 -20.89 -20.52
CA GLU A 169 8.64 -21.98 -21.33
C GLU A 169 8.76 -23.29 -20.54
N ARG A 170 9.09 -23.18 -19.24
CA ARG A 170 9.29 -24.31 -18.33
C ARG A 170 8.98 -23.90 -16.90
N GLY A 171 8.61 -24.84 -16.05
CA GLY A 171 8.41 -24.66 -14.60
C GLY A 171 6.95 -24.48 -14.22
N VAL A 172 6.68 -24.15 -12.95
CA VAL A 172 5.33 -23.93 -12.42
C VAL A 172 5.27 -22.59 -11.69
N ALA A 173 4.30 -21.75 -12.04
CA ALA A 173 4.09 -20.45 -11.41
C ALA A 173 2.66 -20.32 -10.88
N GLU A 174 2.50 -19.65 -9.74
CA GLU A 174 1.20 -19.28 -9.18
C GLU A 174 1.00 -17.77 -9.26
N PHE A 175 -0.07 -17.36 -9.92
CA PHE A 175 -0.56 -16.00 -9.91
C PHE A 175 -1.77 -15.89 -8.99
N ARG A 176 -1.78 -14.88 -8.12
CA ARG A 176 -2.94 -14.53 -7.31
C ARG A 176 -3.49 -13.19 -7.76
N PHE A 177 -4.68 -13.18 -8.31
CA PHE A 177 -5.37 -11.97 -8.71
C PHE A 177 -5.87 -11.18 -7.50
N ASP A 178 -6.08 -9.88 -7.67
CA ASP A 178 -6.56 -8.99 -6.59
C ASP A 178 -7.96 -9.35 -6.09
N THR A 179 -8.71 -10.07 -6.91
CA THR A 179 -10.01 -10.64 -6.54
C THR A 179 -9.90 -11.83 -5.59
N GLY A 180 -8.71 -12.40 -5.40
CA GLY A 180 -8.44 -13.56 -4.55
C GLY A 180 -8.26 -14.87 -5.31
N VAL A 181 -8.66 -14.92 -6.60
CA VAL A 181 -8.52 -16.09 -7.48
C VAL A 181 -7.05 -16.46 -7.64
N ARG A 182 -6.73 -17.75 -7.53
CA ARG A 182 -5.39 -18.27 -7.79
C ARG A 182 -5.40 -19.00 -9.13
N LEU A 183 -4.37 -18.75 -9.91
CA LEU A 183 -4.14 -19.37 -11.20
C LEU A 183 -2.74 -19.96 -11.22
N ILE A 184 -2.65 -21.28 -11.31
CA ILE A 184 -1.40 -22.00 -11.38
C ILE A 184 -1.18 -22.41 -12.83
N ILE A 185 -0.02 -22.11 -13.39
CA ILE A 185 0.34 -22.43 -14.77
C ILE A 185 1.58 -23.31 -14.82
N GLU A 186 1.61 -24.24 -15.77
CA GLU A 186 2.73 -25.13 -16.04
C GLU A 186 3.31 -24.84 -17.44
N GLY A 187 4.61 -24.60 -17.54
CA GLY A 187 5.28 -24.38 -18.83
C GLY A 187 5.29 -25.65 -19.70
N PRO A 188 5.07 -25.56 -21.02
CA PRO A 188 4.95 -24.34 -21.82
C PRO A 188 3.54 -23.74 -21.80
N THR A 189 3.43 -22.45 -21.44
CA THR A 189 2.15 -21.72 -21.36
C THR A 189 2.32 -20.28 -21.84
N LYS A 190 1.35 -19.75 -22.59
CA LYS A 190 1.26 -18.32 -22.95
C LYS A 190 -0.01 -17.71 -22.41
N ILE A 191 0.13 -16.71 -21.54
CA ILE A 191 -0.95 -16.06 -20.82
C ILE A 191 -0.84 -14.54 -20.89
N SER A 192 -1.97 -13.85 -20.99
CA SER A 192 -2.08 -12.41 -20.87
C SER A 192 -2.98 -12.07 -19.69
N LEU A 193 -2.50 -11.20 -18.79
CA LEU A 193 -3.32 -10.67 -17.70
C LEU A 193 -4.15 -9.49 -18.23
N VAL A 194 -5.48 -9.60 -18.23
CA VAL A 194 -6.35 -8.60 -18.87
C VAL A 194 -6.94 -7.65 -17.83
N THR A 195 -7.57 -8.20 -16.79
CA THR A 195 -8.11 -7.45 -15.65
C THR A 195 -7.92 -8.24 -14.35
N SER A 196 -8.35 -7.70 -13.21
CA SER A 196 -8.32 -8.41 -11.91
C SER A 196 -9.27 -9.62 -11.85
N CYS A 197 -10.20 -9.76 -12.80
CA CYS A 197 -11.13 -10.89 -12.93
C CYS A 197 -11.09 -11.57 -14.31
N CYS A 198 -10.05 -11.29 -15.12
CA CYS A 198 -9.95 -11.85 -16.45
C CYS A 198 -8.51 -12.09 -16.88
N ALA A 199 -8.27 -13.28 -17.41
CA ALA A 199 -7.02 -13.64 -18.06
C ALA A 199 -7.29 -14.28 -19.42
N LYS A 200 -6.34 -14.17 -20.34
CA LYS A 200 -6.38 -14.83 -21.63
C LYS A 200 -5.28 -15.87 -21.70
N LEU A 201 -5.61 -17.11 -22.04
CA LEU A 201 -4.66 -18.20 -22.17
C LEU A 201 -4.65 -18.67 -23.63
N ASP A 202 -3.55 -18.42 -24.33
CA ASP A 202 -3.43 -18.80 -25.75
C ASP A 202 -3.19 -20.31 -25.90
N TYR A 203 -2.35 -20.89 -25.03
CA TYR A 203 -2.10 -22.33 -24.93
C TYR A 203 -1.43 -22.65 -23.59
N GLY A 204 -1.45 -23.92 -23.22
CA GLY A 204 -0.74 -24.46 -22.07
C GLY A 204 -1.66 -25.14 -21.06
N LYS A 205 -1.12 -25.43 -19.88
CA LYS A 205 -1.85 -26.12 -18.82
C LYS A 205 -1.97 -25.23 -17.59
N MET A 206 -3.17 -25.23 -17.00
CA MET A 206 -3.43 -24.45 -15.80
C MET A 206 -4.39 -25.15 -14.83
N VAL A 207 -4.36 -24.68 -13.58
CA VAL A 207 -5.37 -24.93 -12.56
C VAL A 207 -5.85 -23.60 -12.02
N LEU A 208 -7.16 -23.38 -12.03
CA LEU A 208 -7.79 -22.24 -11.40
C LEU A 208 -8.42 -22.68 -10.08
N HIS A 209 -8.14 -21.90 -9.03
CA HIS A 209 -8.82 -21.97 -7.74
C HIS A 209 -9.66 -20.70 -7.58
N GLY A 210 -10.97 -20.85 -7.69
CA GLY A 210 -11.93 -19.79 -7.45
C GLY A 210 -11.92 -19.31 -6.01
N TYR A 211 -12.39 -18.08 -5.80
CA TYR A 211 -12.62 -17.54 -4.47
C TYR A 211 -14.08 -17.12 -4.39
N GLU A 212 -14.90 -17.86 -3.65
CA GLU A 212 -16.37 -17.69 -3.63
C GLU A 212 -16.85 -16.25 -3.37
N PRO A 213 -16.19 -15.43 -2.51
CA PRO A 213 -16.55 -14.02 -2.33
C PRO A 213 -16.15 -13.09 -3.50
N ALA A 214 -15.40 -13.57 -4.48
CA ALA A 214 -14.93 -12.79 -5.63
C ALA A 214 -16.02 -12.64 -6.70
N PRO A 215 -15.93 -11.60 -7.55
CA PRO A 215 -16.64 -11.58 -8.83
C PRO A 215 -16.29 -12.79 -9.70
N GLU A 216 -17.20 -13.18 -10.59
CA GLU A 216 -16.98 -14.24 -11.60
C GLU A 216 -15.65 -14.00 -12.35
N PHE A 217 -14.79 -15.01 -12.39
CA PHE A 217 -13.51 -14.94 -13.09
C PHE A 217 -13.64 -15.53 -14.50
N SER A 218 -13.20 -14.78 -15.51
CA SER A 218 -13.30 -15.19 -16.91
C SER A 218 -11.93 -15.54 -17.50
N LEU A 219 -11.77 -16.78 -17.95
CA LEU A 219 -10.61 -17.23 -18.73
C LEU A 219 -10.95 -17.26 -20.22
N ILE A 220 -10.34 -16.38 -20.99
CA ILE A 220 -10.49 -16.32 -22.44
C ILE A 220 -9.50 -17.29 -23.08
N THR A 221 -9.99 -18.28 -23.84
CA THR A 221 -9.16 -19.15 -24.69
C THR A 221 -9.30 -18.71 -26.16
N PRO A 222 -8.57 -19.31 -27.12
CA PRO A 222 -8.72 -18.94 -28.53
C PRO A 222 -10.14 -19.14 -29.07
N LEU A 223 -10.84 -20.20 -28.65
CA LEU A 223 -12.16 -20.58 -29.18
C LEU A 223 -13.33 -20.31 -28.21
N LEU A 224 -13.08 -20.31 -26.89
CA LEU A 224 -14.12 -20.30 -25.87
C LEU A 224 -13.79 -19.31 -24.74
N THR A 225 -14.76 -19.04 -23.88
CA THR A 225 -14.55 -18.34 -22.61
C THR A 225 -15.06 -19.21 -21.47
N LEU A 226 -14.22 -19.47 -20.47
CA LEU A 226 -14.57 -20.23 -19.28
C LEU A 226 -14.87 -19.25 -18.14
N HIS A 227 -16.04 -19.39 -17.54
CA HIS A 227 -16.51 -18.58 -16.43
C HIS A 227 -16.53 -19.41 -15.16
N ASP A 228 -15.73 -18.99 -14.17
CA ASP A 228 -15.62 -19.62 -12.86
C ASP A 228 -16.84 -19.30 -11.99
N ILE A 229 -17.49 -20.34 -11.46
CA ILE A 229 -18.60 -20.22 -10.51
C ILE A 229 -18.15 -20.82 -9.17
N GLY A 230 -17.13 -20.22 -8.55
CA GLY A 230 -16.60 -20.66 -7.24
C GLY A 230 -16.02 -22.07 -7.29
N THR A 231 -15.17 -22.35 -8.27
CA THR A 231 -14.80 -23.70 -8.71
C THR A 231 -13.30 -23.93 -8.57
N GLU A 232 -12.90 -25.19 -8.43
CA GLU A 232 -11.56 -25.65 -8.74
C GLU A 232 -11.57 -26.48 -10.02
N TYR A 233 -10.86 -26.04 -11.05
CA TYR A 233 -10.78 -26.77 -12.31
C TYR A 233 -9.39 -26.69 -12.96
N GLY A 234 -9.05 -27.77 -13.68
CA GLY A 234 -7.87 -27.85 -14.54
C GLY A 234 -8.27 -27.69 -16.00
N ALA A 235 -7.51 -26.90 -16.75
CA ALA A 235 -7.72 -26.74 -18.19
C ALA A 235 -6.40 -26.91 -18.95
N GLN A 236 -6.41 -27.71 -20.01
CA GLN A 236 -5.33 -27.78 -20.98
C GLN A 236 -5.82 -27.20 -22.31
N ILE A 237 -5.20 -26.10 -22.72
CA ILE A 237 -5.52 -25.38 -23.96
C ILE A 237 -4.46 -25.79 -24.97
N HIS A 238 -4.89 -26.48 -26.02
CA HIS A 238 -4.02 -26.91 -27.10
C HIS A 238 -3.70 -25.75 -28.06
N PRO A 239 -2.60 -25.81 -28.83
CA PRO A 239 -2.20 -24.73 -29.74
C PRO A 239 -3.21 -24.40 -30.86
N ASP A 240 -4.11 -25.33 -31.19
CA ASP A 240 -5.23 -25.13 -32.12
C ASP A 240 -6.45 -24.45 -31.46
N GLY A 241 -6.42 -24.29 -30.14
CA GLY A 241 -7.46 -23.65 -29.35
C GLY A 241 -8.48 -24.60 -28.72
N GLU A 242 -8.35 -25.91 -28.94
CA GLU A 242 -9.16 -26.93 -28.27
C GLU A 242 -8.84 -26.96 -26.77
N VAL A 243 -9.84 -27.32 -25.96
CA VAL A 243 -9.74 -27.27 -24.49
C VAL A 243 -10.15 -28.59 -23.88
N ASP A 244 -9.23 -29.22 -23.13
CA ASP A 244 -9.57 -30.30 -22.20
C ASP A 244 -9.85 -29.69 -20.84
N LEU A 245 -11.11 -29.69 -20.42
CA LEU A 245 -11.57 -29.14 -19.15
C LEU A 245 -11.89 -30.25 -18.15
N HIS A 246 -11.34 -30.13 -16.94
CA HIS A 246 -11.53 -31.07 -15.84
C HIS A 246 -12.01 -30.31 -14.59
N VAL A 247 -13.25 -30.54 -14.15
CA VAL A 247 -13.84 -29.83 -13.01
C VAL A 247 -13.71 -30.68 -11.76
N PHE A 248 -12.98 -30.18 -10.76
CA PHE A 248 -12.68 -30.91 -9.52
C PHE A 248 -13.67 -30.61 -8.40
N GLU A 249 -14.13 -29.36 -8.29
CA GLU A 249 -15.10 -28.89 -7.29
C GLU A 249 -15.87 -27.72 -7.90
N GLY A 250 -17.20 -27.65 -7.75
CA GLY A 250 -18.02 -26.55 -8.27
C GLY A 250 -18.54 -26.76 -9.69
N ALA A 251 -18.64 -25.69 -10.49
CA ALA A 251 -19.10 -25.75 -11.88
C ALA A 251 -18.49 -24.64 -12.75
N VAL A 252 -18.16 -24.98 -14.00
CA VAL A 252 -17.65 -24.02 -15.00
C VAL A 252 -18.70 -23.79 -16.06
N ARG A 253 -18.97 -22.53 -16.37
CA ARG A 253 -19.80 -22.15 -17.53
C ARG A 253 -18.91 -21.83 -18.72
N VAL A 254 -19.16 -22.49 -19.84
CA VAL A 254 -18.39 -22.33 -21.09
C VAL A 254 -19.27 -21.60 -22.10
N ASP A 255 -18.77 -20.46 -22.56
CA ASP A 255 -19.42 -19.64 -23.59
C ASP A 255 -18.61 -19.64 -24.89
N PRO A 256 -19.27 -19.55 -26.06
CA PRO A 256 -18.60 -19.17 -27.30
C PRO A 256 -18.02 -17.76 -27.18
N ASN A 257 -16.80 -17.54 -27.70
CA ASN A 257 -16.26 -16.19 -27.81
C ASN A 257 -16.49 -15.63 -29.24
N GLN A 258 -16.19 -14.34 -29.46
CA GLN A 258 -16.40 -13.66 -30.75
C GLN A 258 -15.72 -14.32 -31.97
N LYS A 259 -14.78 -15.24 -31.76
CA LYS A 259 -14.07 -15.94 -32.83
C LYS A 259 -14.72 -17.27 -33.20
N ASN A 260 -15.71 -17.75 -32.45
CA ASN A 260 -16.37 -19.02 -32.68
C ASN A 260 -17.90 -18.91 -32.64
N ASP A 261 -18.48 -18.34 -33.70
CA ASP A 261 -19.93 -18.29 -33.90
C ASP A 261 -20.57 -19.67 -34.17
N GLN A 262 -19.77 -20.73 -34.34
CA GLN A 262 -20.26 -22.09 -34.65
C GLN A 262 -20.60 -22.90 -33.38
N PHE A 263 -20.17 -22.45 -32.21
CA PHE A 263 -20.50 -23.08 -30.94
C PHE A 263 -21.82 -22.49 -30.42
N ALA A 264 -22.88 -23.28 -30.56
CA ALA A 264 -24.25 -22.74 -30.61
C ALA A 264 -24.86 -22.35 -29.26
N GLU A 265 -24.43 -22.96 -28.15
CA GLU A 265 -25.03 -22.72 -26.83
C GLU A 265 -23.99 -22.77 -25.69
N SER A 266 -24.17 -21.92 -24.68
CA SER A 266 -23.42 -21.98 -23.43
C SER A 266 -23.68 -23.31 -22.72
N VAL A 267 -22.63 -23.96 -22.21
CA VAL A 267 -22.76 -25.21 -21.44
C VAL A 267 -22.23 -25.02 -20.03
N ILE A 268 -22.77 -25.78 -19.08
CA ILE A 268 -22.24 -25.86 -17.71
C ILE A 268 -21.65 -27.25 -17.51
N ILE A 269 -20.44 -27.31 -16.99
CA ILE A 269 -19.71 -28.55 -16.67
C ILE A 269 -19.58 -28.61 -15.15
N GLU A 270 -20.13 -29.64 -14.55
CA GLU A 270 -20.25 -29.80 -13.10
C GLU A 270 -19.08 -30.57 -12.49
N GLU A 271 -18.97 -30.53 -11.17
CA GLU A 271 -18.03 -31.32 -10.38
C GLU A 271 -17.95 -32.78 -10.81
N GLY A 272 -16.72 -33.28 -10.95
CA GLY A 272 -16.45 -34.67 -11.30
C GLY A 272 -16.55 -34.96 -12.81
N GLN A 273 -16.91 -33.96 -13.63
CA GLN A 273 -16.98 -34.09 -15.08
C GLN A 273 -15.71 -33.58 -15.74
N ALA A 274 -15.38 -34.18 -16.89
CA ALA A 274 -14.36 -33.68 -17.78
C ALA A 274 -14.86 -33.73 -19.23
N ARG A 275 -14.54 -32.69 -20.00
CA ARG A 275 -14.99 -32.52 -21.39
C ARG A 275 -13.83 -32.09 -22.27
N HIS A 276 -13.75 -32.68 -23.46
CA HIS A 276 -12.98 -32.15 -24.56
C HIS A 276 -13.87 -31.21 -25.38
N LEU A 277 -13.41 -29.98 -25.57
CA LEU A 277 -14.16 -28.88 -26.17
C LEU A 277 -13.42 -28.39 -27.42
N ASN A 278 -14.02 -28.59 -28.58
CA ASN A 278 -13.51 -28.06 -29.85
C ASN A 278 -14.45 -26.97 -30.41
N ASP A 279 -14.20 -26.53 -31.64
CA ASP A 279 -14.96 -25.43 -32.25
C ASP A 279 -16.46 -25.72 -32.45
N ARG A 280 -16.88 -26.99 -32.43
CA ARG A 280 -18.25 -27.43 -32.80
C ARG A 280 -18.90 -28.42 -31.85
N GLN A 281 -18.12 -29.16 -31.09
CA GLN A 281 -18.54 -30.35 -30.37
C GLN A 281 -17.97 -30.36 -28.95
N ILE A 282 -18.71 -31.05 -28.08
CA ILE A 282 -18.38 -31.30 -26.68
C ILE A 282 -18.36 -32.82 -26.54
N GLU A 283 -17.20 -33.38 -26.19
CA GLU A 283 -17.02 -34.82 -25.98
C GLU A 283 -16.74 -35.11 -24.50
N ASP A 284 -17.33 -36.18 -23.97
CA ASP A 284 -17.02 -36.67 -22.62
C ASP A 284 -15.65 -37.32 -22.58
N ILE A 285 -14.79 -36.89 -21.64
CA ILE A 285 -13.50 -37.52 -21.36
C ILE A 285 -13.42 -37.95 -19.89
N GLN A 286 -12.42 -38.76 -19.55
CA GLN A 286 -12.21 -39.20 -18.18
C GLN A 286 -11.62 -38.07 -17.35
N LEU A 287 -12.08 -37.91 -16.09
CA LEU A 287 -11.48 -36.97 -15.16
C LEU A 287 -10.09 -37.48 -14.72
N GLU A 288 -9.05 -36.68 -14.93
CA GLU A 288 -7.66 -37.01 -14.60
C GLU A 288 -7.03 -35.94 -13.68
N PRO A 289 -7.28 -35.96 -12.35
CA PRO A 289 -6.79 -34.92 -11.44
C PRO A 289 -5.26 -34.81 -11.37
N GLU A 290 -4.56 -35.94 -11.49
CA GLU A 290 -3.10 -36.03 -11.42
C GLU A 290 -2.38 -35.45 -12.65
N LEU A 291 -3.12 -35.18 -13.73
CA LEU A 291 -2.58 -34.53 -14.93
C LEU A 291 -2.14 -33.09 -14.63
N PHE A 292 -2.73 -32.46 -13.61
CA PHE A 292 -2.55 -31.04 -13.31
C PHE A 292 -1.79 -30.80 -12.00
N LYS A 293 -0.86 -29.83 -12.01
CA LYS A 293 -0.20 -29.36 -10.79
C LYS A 293 -1.11 -28.39 -10.05
N ARG A 294 -1.76 -28.88 -8.98
CA ARG A 294 -2.71 -28.10 -8.16
C ARG A 294 -2.04 -27.16 -7.15
N GLU A 295 -0.74 -27.33 -6.91
CA GLU A 295 0.08 -26.45 -6.07
C GLU A 295 1.48 -26.27 -6.67
N VAL A 296 2.14 -25.16 -6.33
CA VAL A 296 3.55 -24.93 -6.65
C VAL A 296 4.44 -25.57 -5.56
N PRO A 297 5.39 -26.46 -5.91
CA PRO A 297 6.27 -27.13 -4.94
C PRO A 297 7.04 -26.19 -3.99
N GLY A 298 7.28 -26.71 -2.77
CA GLY A 298 7.88 -26.13 -1.54
C GLY A 298 9.22 -25.37 -1.65
N THR A 299 9.41 -24.46 -0.68
CA THR A 299 10.51 -23.55 -0.28
C THR A 299 11.90 -23.74 -0.92
N PRO A 300 12.68 -22.66 -1.19
CA PRO A 300 14.08 -22.81 -1.59
C PRO A 300 14.82 -23.74 -0.63
N GLU A 301 15.28 -24.89 -1.12
CA GLU A 301 15.90 -25.95 -0.32
C GLU A 301 17.24 -25.50 0.31
N ASN A 302 17.79 -24.35 -0.11
CA ASN A 302 19.09 -23.88 0.32
C ASN A 302 18.99 -22.83 1.44
N LEU A 303 19.43 -23.20 2.65
CA LEU A 303 19.58 -22.35 3.83
C LEU A 303 20.34 -21.04 3.54
N GLN A 304 21.30 -21.07 2.61
CA GLN A 304 22.11 -19.92 2.23
C GLN A 304 21.29 -18.87 1.48
N ALA A 305 20.30 -19.29 0.68
CA ALA A 305 19.35 -18.40 0.03
C ALA A 305 18.39 -17.77 1.05
N GLN A 306 17.85 -18.59 1.97
CA GLN A 306 16.98 -18.12 3.06
C GLN A 306 17.67 -17.07 3.96
N ARG A 307 18.98 -17.22 4.20
CA ARG A 307 19.79 -16.21 4.92
C ARG A 307 19.90 -14.89 4.18
N GLN A 308 19.97 -14.91 2.86
CA GLN A 308 20.02 -13.67 2.07
C GLN A 308 18.65 -12.98 2.02
N GLU A 309 17.57 -13.74 2.22
CA GLU A 309 16.21 -13.20 2.27
C GLU A 309 15.93 -12.45 3.58
N LEU A 310 16.48 -12.89 4.73
CA LEU A 310 16.39 -12.18 6.01
C LEU A 310 17.45 -11.07 6.09
N LYS A 311 17.03 -9.83 5.85
CA LYS A 311 17.93 -8.67 5.72
C LYS A 311 18.30 -8.04 7.07
N ALA A 312 17.37 -8.01 8.01
CA ALA A 312 17.59 -7.56 9.37
C ALA A 312 16.71 -8.34 10.35
N TYR A 313 17.24 -8.61 11.53
CA TYR A 313 16.54 -9.31 12.60
C TYR A 313 16.95 -8.77 13.97
N ASP A 314 16.01 -8.72 14.90
CA ASP A 314 16.27 -8.42 16.29
C ASP A 314 15.22 -9.05 17.22
N SER A 315 15.66 -9.98 18.08
CA SER A 315 14.89 -10.52 19.21
C SER A 315 15.03 -9.69 20.47
N PHE A 316 15.86 -8.64 20.48
CA PHE A 316 16.21 -7.90 21.69
C PHE A 316 16.86 -8.75 22.80
N HIS A 317 17.32 -9.96 22.49
CA HIS A 317 18.11 -10.82 23.38
C HIS A 317 19.53 -10.26 23.54
N PRO A 318 20.00 -9.95 24.76
CA PRO A 318 21.37 -9.53 24.96
C PRO A 318 22.35 -10.70 24.71
N PRO A 319 23.55 -10.45 24.18
CA PRO A 319 24.58 -11.49 24.05
C PRO A 319 24.99 -12.13 25.38
N GLU A 320 24.84 -11.39 26.47
CA GLU A 320 25.11 -11.85 27.84
C GLU A 320 24.05 -11.26 28.77
N ILE A 321 23.42 -12.12 29.58
CA ILE A 321 22.47 -11.70 30.63
C ILE A 321 23.28 -11.41 31.90
N LEU A 322 23.29 -10.14 32.31
CA LEU A 322 24.00 -9.68 33.50
C LEU A 322 23.09 -9.71 34.74
N ASP A 323 23.68 -9.58 35.93
CA ASP A 323 22.95 -9.38 37.19
C ASP A 323 23.24 -7.97 37.75
N PRO A 324 22.24 -7.06 37.85
CA PRO A 324 20.82 -7.28 37.56
C PRO A 324 20.49 -7.27 36.06
N GLU A 325 19.51 -8.08 35.66
CA GLU A 325 19.16 -8.34 34.24
C GLU A 325 18.89 -7.08 33.42
N GLN A 326 18.37 -6.02 34.05
CA GLN A 326 18.08 -4.74 33.40
C GLN A 326 19.33 -3.99 32.92
N THR A 327 20.53 -4.45 33.27
CA THR A 327 21.81 -3.90 32.80
C THR A 327 22.38 -4.63 31.59
N SER A 328 21.72 -5.69 31.12
CA SER A 328 22.18 -6.49 30.00
C SER A 328 22.24 -5.67 28.69
N PRO A 329 23.30 -5.79 27.88
CA PRO A 329 23.58 -4.90 26.75
C PRO A 329 22.84 -5.28 25.45
N TRP A 330 21.51 -5.37 25.50
CA TRP A 330 20.65 -5.77 24.38
C TRP A 330 20.69 -4.82 23.17
N GLN A 331 21.18 -3.59 23.28
CA GLN A 331 21.11 -2.61 22.18
C GLN A 331 21.89 -3.02 20.92
N ASN A 332 22.76 -4.02 21.02
CA ASN A 332 23.59 -4.53 19.93
C ASN A 332 23.11 -5.88 19.40
N SER A 333 21.99 -6.41 19.90
CA SER A 333 21.44 -7.70 19.48
C SER A 333 21.10 -7.76 17.99
N GLY A 334 20.90 -8.98 17.50
CA GLY A 334 20.44 -9.22 16.15
C GLY A 334 21.44 -8.88 15.04
N ILE A 335 20.96 -8.93 13.80
CA ILE A 335 21.77 -8.80 12.58
C ILE A 335 21.17 -7.76 11.61
N GLY A 336 21.97 -7.29 10.66
CA GLY A 336 21.50 -6.37 9.62
C GLY A 336 21.49 -4.89 10.02
N TRP A 337 22.25 -4.52 11.05
CA TRP A 337 22.27 -3.17 11.62
C TRP A 337 23.65 -2.49 11.50
N VAL A 338 23.67 -1.17 11.36
CA VAL A 338 24.92 -0.37 11.27
C VAL A 338 25.41 0.09 12.64
N ASN A 339 24.49 0.34 13.56
CA ASN A 339 24.77 0.92 14.88
C ASN A 339 23.88 0.27 15.95
N PRO A 340 24.12 0.49 17.24
CA PRO A 340 23.22 0.02 18.31
C PRO A 340 21.92 0.83 18.33
N TRP A 341 20.87 0.31 18.96
CA TRP A 341 19.63 1.06 19.22
C TRP A 341 19.88 2.36 20.01
N ARG A 342 19.27 3.46 19.55
CA ARG A 342 19.48 4.82 20.08
C ARG A 342 18.15 5.49 20.45
N THR A 343 18.22 6.52 21.29
CA THR A 343 17.07 7.42 21.57
C THR A 343 17.38 8.85 21.13
N PRO A 344 16.36 9.68 20.85
CA PRO A 344 16.56 11.09 20.49
C PRO A 344 17.07 11.98 21.64
N LYS A 345 16.94 11.58 22.91
CA LYS A 345 17.39 12.39 24.06
C LYS A 345 18.89 12.18 24.34
N THR A 346 19.57 13.26 24.70
CA THR A 346 21.03 13.48 24.77
C THR A 346 21.88 12.26 25.19
N GLY A 347 22.80 11.83 24.31
CA GLY A 347 23.84 10.83 24.61
C GLY A 347 23.86 9.57 23.73
N GLY A 348 22.76 9.27 23.01
CA GLY A 348 22.81 8.42 21.82
C GLY A 348 22.71 6.90 21.98
N ARG A 349 22.47 6.34 23.18
CA ARG A 349 22.15 4.90 23.35
C ARG A 349 20.80 4.71 24.07
N ALA A 350 20.07 3.66 23.71
CA ALA A 350 18.86 3.24 24.41
C ALA A 350 19.18 2.81 25.86
N ASN A 351 18.26 3.04 26.80
CA ASN A 351 18.42 2.55 28.18
C ASN A 351 18.40 1.01 28.18
N GLN A 352 19.30 0.38 28.94
CA GLN A 352 19.37 -1.08 29.06
C GLN A 352 18.11 -1.66 29.72
N SER A 353 17.42 -0.89 30.55
CA SER A 353 16.23 -1.35 31.28
C SER A 353 14.97 -1.54 30.42
N PHE A 354 15.03 -1.38 29.09
CA PHE A 354 13.87 -1.60 28.23
C PHE A 354 13.69 -3.05 27.79
N SER A 355 14.72 -3.89 27.85
CA SER A 355 14.58 -5.32 27.48
C SER A 355 14.34 -6.18 28.71
N HIS A 356 13.44 -7.16 28.58
CA HIS A 356 13.26 -8.30 29.47
C HIS A 356 13.88 -9.54 28.78
N PRO A 357 15.14 -9.92 29.10
CA PRO A 357 15.94 -10.86 28.30
C PRO A 357 15.42 -12.31 28.22
N ARG A 358 14.48 -12.69 29.08
CA ARG A 358 13.96 -14.06 29.21
C ARG A 358 12.50 -14.21 28.81
N GLU A 359 11.88 -13.13 28.36
CA GLU A 359 10.47 -13.09 27.99
C GLU A 359 10.33 -12.97 26.47
N SER A 360 9.21 -13.41 25.92
CA SER A 360 8.90 -13.28 24.50
C SER A 360 7.38 -13.20 24.30
N LEU A 361 6.97 -12.49 23.25
CA LEU A 361 5.60 -12.47 22.72
C LEU A 361 5.41 -13.48 21.58
N ALA A 362 6.48 -14.17 21.16
CA ALA A 362 6.38 -15.20 20.14
C ALA A 362 5.38 -16.27 20.58
N ARG A 363 4.49 -16.66 19.66
CA ARG A 363 3.44 -17.65 19.92
C ARG A 363 3.94 -19.08 19.89
N THR A 364 5.12 -19.27 19.32
CA THR A 364 5.81 -20.54 19.17
C THR A 364 6.97 -20.58 20.16
N GLU A 365 7.35 -21.78 20.57
CA GLU A 365 8.57 -21.96 21.36
C GLU A 365 9.77 -21.51 20.53
N VAL A 366 10.52 -20.53 21.03
CA VAL A 366 11.73 -19.99 20.39
C VAL A 366 12.97 -20.43 21.18
N ALA A 367 14.13 -20.41 20.55
CA ALA A 367 15.37 -20.75 21.24
C ALA A 367 15.66 -19.75 22.38
N PRO A 368 16.38 -20.15 23.45
CA PRO A 368 16.75 -19.24 24.52
C PRO A 368 17.48 -17.96 24.06
N SER A 369 18.24 -18.05 22.96
CA SER A 369 18.95 -16.93 22.32
C SER A 369 18.04 -15.97 21.53
N GLN A 370 16.77 -16.32 21.35
CA GLN A 370 15.74 -15.53 20.70
C GLN A 370 14.76 -14.92 21.71
N LEU A 371 14.97 -15.11 23.00
CA LEU A 371 14.15 -14.47 24.02
C LEU A 371 14.53 -12.99 24.13
N GLY A 372 13.59 -12.08 24.28
CA GLY A 372 13.93 -10.68 24.49
C GLY A 372 12.75 -9.80 24.18
N LEU A 373 12.25 -9.16 25.22
CA LEU A 373 11.02 -8.39 25.10
C LEU A 373 11.27 -6.93 25.39
N LEU A 374 10.97 -6.06 24.43
CA LEU A 374 11.14 -4.62 24.58
C LEU A 374 9.89 -3.97 25.18
N GLU A 375 9.99 -3.43 26.40
CA GLU A 375 8.95 -2.61 27.04
C GLU A 375 9.21 -1.11 26.86
N LEU A 376 8.31 -0.44 26.14
CA LEU A 376 8.36 0.99 25.89
C LEU A 376 7.18 1.73 26.54
N ARG A 377 7.46 2.84 27.23
CA ARG A 377 6.45 3.69 27.90
C ARG A 377 6.81 5.17 27.88
N GLY A 378 5.82 6.05 28.04
CA GLY A 378 6.07 7.46 28.38
C GLY A 378 6.56 8.35 27.23
N GLY A 379 6.07 8.13 26.00
CA GLY A 379 6.37 9.03 24.88
C GLY A 379 7.77 8.84 24.26
N ILE A 380 8.40 7.68 24.48
CA ILE A 380 9.78 7.45 24.05
C ILE A 380 9.82 6.98 22.59
N SER A 381 10.95 7.23 21.93
CA SER A 381 11.28 6.73 20.60
C SER A 381 12.64 6.06 20.61
N PHE A 382 12.77 4.98 19.84
CA PHE A 382 14.01 4.25 19.62
C PHE A 382 14.22 4.06 18.14
N PHE A 383 15.45 4.17 17.70
CA PHE A 383 15.76 3.98 16.29
C PHE A 383 17.12 3.33 16.09
N ARG A 384 17.27 2.69 14.93
CA ARG A 384 18.49 2.00 14.51
C ARG A 384 18.63 2.09 12.99
N LYS A 385 19.86 2.19 12.50
CA LYS A 385 20.13 2.24 11.06
C LYS A 385 20.27 0.83 10.48
N LEU A 386 19.59 0.60 9.36
CA LEU A 386 19.65 -0.63 8.59
C LEU A 386 20.96 -0.69 7.80
N LYS A 387 21.58 -1.88 7.74
CA LYS A 387 22.74 -2.15 6.88
C LYS A 387 22.34 -2.19 5.41
N GLN A 388 21.15 -2.71 5.13
CA GLN A 388 20.52 -2.71 3.82
C GLN A 388 19.21 -1.91 3.90
N PRO A 389 19.13 -0.73 3.27
CA PRO A 389 17.94 0.10 3.34
C PRO A 389 16.77 -0.50 2.53
N VAL A 390 15.55 -0.12 2.89
CA VAL A 390 14.35 -0.37 2.10
C VAL A 390 14.25 0.72 1.05
N ARG A 391 14.34 0.34 -0.23
CA ARG A 391 14.39 1.27 -1.37
C ARG A 391 13.14 1.13 -2.23
N LEU A 392 12.46 2.26 -2.49
CA LEU A 392 11.30 2.31 -3.39
C LEU A 392 11.67 2.66 -4.84
N ASP A 393 12.93 3.02 -5.11
CA ASP A 393 13.43 3.38 -6.43
C ASP A 393 13.98 2.18 -7.24
N VAL A 394 13.62 0.96 -6.85
CA VAL A 394 14.07 -0.30 -7.48
C VAL A 394 12.90 -1.30 -7.56
N ASN A 395 13.00 -2.30 -8.44
CA ASN A 395 12.11 -3.47 -8.40
C ASN A 395 12.50 -4.37 -7.23
N ALA A 396 11.72 -4.34 -6.15
CA ALA A 396 11.98 -5.17 -4.99
C ALA A 396 10.72 -5.39 -4.14
N ILE A 397 10.75 -6.45 -3.35
CA ILE A 397 9.77 -6.65 -2.27
C ILE A 397 10.48 -6.72 -0.94
N TYR A 398 9.84 -6.07 0.03
CA TYR A 398 10.25 -6.09 1.40
C TYR A 398 9.09 -6.54 2.26
N TYR A 399 9.39 -7.41 3.21
CA TYR A 399 8.50 -7.77 4.28
C TYR A 399 9.05 -7.22 5.59
N VAL A 400 8.16 -6.77 6.45
CA VAL A 400 8.47 -6.39 7.83
C VAL A 400 7.51 -7.11 8.74
N SER A 401 8.01 -7.76 9.79
CA SER A 401 7.16 -8.27 10.86
C SER A 401 7.69 -7.91 12.24
N PHE A 402 6.78 -7.81 13.20
CA PHE A 402 7.08 -7.66 14.62
C PHE A 402 5.85 -8.00 15.45
N TYR A 403 6.06 -8.55 16.65
CA TYR A 403 4.99 -8.66 17.64
C TYR A 403 4.80 -7.34 18.37
N MET A 404 3.54 -7.05 18.71
CA MET A 404 3.18 -5.92 19.54
C MET A 404 2.03 -6.30 20.48
N GLN A 405 2.15 -5.89 21.75
CA GLN A 405 1.07 -5.95 22.72
C GLN A 405 0.93 -4.60 23.43
N LYS A 406 -0.30 -4.06 23.46
CA LYS A 406 -0.62 -2.91 24.31
C LYS A 406 -0.90 -3.41 25.73
N VAL A 407 -0.11 -3.01 26.72
CA VAL A 407 -0.32 -3.44 28.11
C VAL A 407 -1.63 -2.84 28.63
N LYS A 408 -2.46 -3.66 29.29
CA LYS A 408 -3.69 -3.17 29.96
C LYS A 408 -3.29 -2.18 31.05
N THR A 409 -3.87 -0.98 31.02
CA THR A 409 -3.64 0.04 32.03
C THR A 409 -4.95 0.53 32.60
N ASP A 410 -4.97 0.81 33.91
CA ASP A 410 -6.16 1.37 34.61
C ASP A 410 -6.36 2.87 34.33
N GLN A 411 -5.50 3.49 33.51
CA GLN A 411 -5.59 4.90 33.16
C GLN A 411 -6.86 5.18 32.35
N LYS A 412 -7.71 6.07 32.90
CA LYS A 412 -8.99 6.49 32.28
C LYS A 412 -8.83 7.31 31.01
N THR A 413 -7.65 7.86 30.74
CA THR A 413 -7.43 8.82 29.63
C THR A 413 -6.98 8.10 28.37
N GLN A 414 -7.85 8.03 27.35
CA GLN A 414 -7.52 7.45 26.03
C GLN A 414 -6.58 8.33 25.19
N ALA A 415 -6.40 9.61 25.54
CA ALA A 415 -5.52 10.51 24.80
C ALA A 415 -4.06 10.05 24.83
N TYR A 416 -3.38 10.16 23.68
CA TYR A 416 -1.95 9.83 23.50
C TYR A 416 -1.59 8.37 23.83
N GLN A 417 -2.51 7.42 23.60
CA GLN A 417 -2.26 5.99 23.75
C GLN A 417 -2.12 5.28 22.40
N TYR A 418 -0.94 5.36 21.77
CA TYR A 418 -0.67 4.70 20.49
C TYR A 418 0.74 4.10 20.48
N GLY A 419 0.97 3.12 19.63
CA GLY A 419 2.24 2.41 19.50
C GLY A 419 2.48 2.05 18.04
N ASN A 420 3.69 2.30 17.54
CA ASN A 420 4.01 2.02 16.14
C ASN A 420 5.49 1.67 15.91
N PHE A 421 5.67 0.90 14.85
CA PHE A 421 6.93 0.77 14.12
C PHE A 421 6.89 1.69 12.89
N ALA A 422 8.04 2.24 12.51
CA ALA A 422 8.19 3.02 11.30
C ALA A 422 9.53 2.78 10.60
N LEU A 423 9.48 2.67 9.28
CA LEU A 423 10.62 2.87 8.40
C LEU A 423 10.69 4.36 8.04
N MET A 424 11.87 4.96 8.16
CA MET A 424 12.10 6.38 7.94
C MET A 424 13.38 6.62 7.15
N SER A 425 13.44 7.72 6.41
CA SER A 425 14.70 8.21 5.85
C SER A 425 15.48 9.01 6.90
N SER A 426 16.79 8.81 6.97
CA SER A 426 17.69 9.64 7.78
C SER A 426 18.08 10.95 7.12
N ALA A 427 17.66 11.17 5.86
CA ALA A 427 17.86 12.44 5.18
C ALA A 427 17.18 13.58 5.96
N GLN A 428 17.88 14.71 6.13
CA GLN A 428 17.36 15.87 6.84
C GLN A 428 16.24 16.53 6.04
N GLN A 429 15.00 16.19 6.40
CA GLN A 429 13.79 16.81 5.88
C GLN A 429 12.90 17.22 7.05
N THR A 430 12.14 18.31 6.90
CA THR A 430 11.20 18.82 7.90
C THR A 430 10.10 17.79 8.22
N HIS A 431 9.70 17.00 7.22
CA HIS A 431 8.82 15.84 7.37
C HIS A 431 9.41 14.67 6.57
N PRO A 432 10.28 13.84 7.18
CA PRO A 432 10.88 12.74 6.45
C PRO A 432 9.79 11.73 6.04
N PRO A 433 9.86 11.20 4.81
CA PRO A 433 8.95 10.16 4.35
C PRO A 433 9.07 8.97 5.29
N LYS A 434 7.94 8.31 5.52
CA LYS A 434 7.87 7.17 6.43
C LYS A 434 6.78 6.19 6.02
N ILE A 435 7.05 4.92 6.27
CA ILE A 435 6.03 3.88 6.32
C ILE A 435 5.87 3.52 7.79
N ARG A 436 4.68 3.77 8.36
CA ARG A 436 4.38 3.55 9.77
C ARG A 436 3.22 2.56 9.90
N MET A 437 3.35 1.65 10.86
CA MET A 437 2.36 0.62 11.13
C MET A 437 2.24 0.34 12.63
N GLY A 438 1.05 -0.03 13.09
CA GLY A 438 0.82 -0.42 14.48
C GLY A 438 -0.61 -0.17 14.94
N MET A 439 -0.76 0.44 16.11
CA MET A 439 -2.05 0.65 16.78
C MET A 439 -2.29 2.15 17.02
N SER A 440 -3.43 2.65 16.55
CA SER A 440 -3.86 4.05 16.73
C SER A 440 -4.35 4.33 18.15
N MET A 441 -4.67 5.61 18.43
CA MET A 441 -5.24 6.02 19.73
C MET A 441 -6.61 5.39 20.03
N ASN A 442 -7.35 5.04 18.98
CA ASN A 442 -8.64 4.37 19.07
C ASN A 442 -8.50 2.84 19.08
N ASN A 443 -7.26 2.34 19.23
CA ASN A 443 -6.86 0.95 19.11
C ASN A 443 -7.10 0.33 17.73
N TYR A 444 -7.34 1.09 16.67
CA TYR A 444 -7.43 0.51 15.33
C TYR A 444 -6.06 0.09 14.81
N ALA A 445 -6.04 -0.95 13.98
CA ALA A 445 -4.87 -1.22 13.15
C ALA A 445 -4.67 -0.03 12.21
N ILE A 446 -3.46 0.54 12.21
CA ILE A 446 -3.13 1.72 11.42
C ILE A 446 -1.95 1.46 10.50
N LEU A 447 -2.07 1.87 9.23
CA LEU A 447 -1.00 1.93 8.24
C LEU A 447 -0.93 3.35 7.67
N GLN A 448 0.26 3.94 7.69
CA GLN A 448 0.59 5.19 7.02
C GLN A 448 1.72 4.93 6.04
N ALA A 449 1.53 5.30 4.78
CA ALA A 449 2.58 5.33 3.77
C ALA A 449 2.27 6.45 2.78
N ASP A 450 3.31 7.17 2.35
CA ASP A 450 3.15 8.39 1.56
C ASP A 450 2.17 9.38 2.24
N MET A 451 1.16 9.89 1.53
CA MET A 451 0.13 10.78 2.05
C MET A 451 -1.10 10.03 2.59
N GLN A 452 -1.09 8.70 2.57
CA GLN A 452 -2.23 7.87 2.94
C GLN A 452 -2.14 7.42 4.40
N ILE A 453 -3.27 7.47 5.10
CA ILE A 453 -3.42 6.99 6.48
C ILE A 453 -4.70 6.17 6.54
N ILE A 454 -4.55 4.90 6.89
CA ILE A 454 -5.60 3.90 6.84
C ILE A 454 -5.75 3.33 8.24
N GLU A 455 -6.92 3.57 8.84
CA GLU A 455 -7.34 2.93 10.08
C GLU A 455 -8.47 1.95 9.79
N ARG A 456 -8.39 0.74 10.34
CA ARG A 456 -9.37 -0.32 10.06
C ARG A 456 -9.95 -0.91 11.33
N ALA A 457 -11.27 -1.06 11.31
CA ALA A 457 -12.07 -1.74 12.32
C ALA A 457 -12.09 -3.26 12.07
N PRO A 458 -12.38 -4.08 13.11
CA PRO A 458 -12.66 -3.71 14.50
C PRO A 458 -11.40 -3.22 15.25
N PRO A 459 -11.57 -2.53 16.40
CA PRO A 459 -10.42 -2.12 17.20
C PRO A 459 -9.71 -3.34 17.81
N LEU A 460 -8.38 -3.26 17.85
CA LEU A 460 -7.50 -4.23 18.51
C LEU A 460 -7.68 -4.16 20.03
N GLN A 461 -7.49 -5.28 20.70
CA GLN A 461 -7.71 -5.39 22.14
C GLN A 461 -6.43 -5.11 22.92
N SER A 462 -6.57 -4.41 24.05
CA SER A 462 -5.44 -4.24 24.98
C SER A 462 -5.19 -5.55 25.74
N GLY A 463 -3.93 -5.92 25.89
CA GLY A 463 -3.46 -7.15 26.52
C GLY A 463 -3.50 -8.39 25.63
N GLU A 464 -3.92 -8.27 24.37
CA GLU A 464 -3.75 -9.31 23.36
C GLU A 464 -2.48 -9.06 22.53
N THR A 465 -1.81 -10.14 22.14
CA THR A 465 -0.60 -10.08 21.32
C THR A 465 -0.93 -10.19 19.85
N TYR A 466 -0.50 -9.19 19.08
CA TYR A 466 -0.69 -9.16 17.63
C TYR A 466 0.65 -9.29 16.91
N LEU A 467 0.70 -10.14 15.88
CA LEU A 467 1.78 -10.12 14.90
C LEU A 467 1.38 -9.14 13.79
N PHE A 468 2.17 -8.09 13.59
CA PHE A 468 2.04 -7.24 12.42
C PHE A 468 2.97 -7.77 11.34
N VAL A 469 2.45 -7.94 10.13
CA VAL A 469 3.24 -8.24 8.94
C VAL A 469 2.87 -7.25 7.85
N ALA A 470 3.85 -6.56 7.30
CA ALA A 470 3.69 -5.66 6.18
C ALA A 470 4.45 -6.15 4.95
N LYS A 471 3.85 -5.98 3.77
CA LYS A 471 4.46 -6.18 2.45
C LYS A 471 4.61 -4.81 1.80
N ILE A 472 5.81 -4.49 1.36
CA ILE A 472 6.13 -3.27 0.63
C ILE A 472 6.56 -3.70 -0.77
N VAL A 473 5.75 -3.35 -1.76
CA VAL A 473 6.06 -3.54 -3.17
C VAL A 473 6.70 -2.26 -3.68
N ALA A 474 7.98 -2.36 -4.05
CA ALA A 474 8.72 -1.32 -4.72
C ALA A 474 8.87 -1.67 -6.21
N SER A 475 8.64 -0.70 -7.08
CA SER A 475 8.89 -0.87 -8.51
C SER A 475 9.61 0.34 -9.09
N GLU A 476 10.53 0.10 -10.02
CA GLU A 476 11.15 1.16 -10.82
C GLU A 476 10.21 1.64 -11.92
N LYS A 477 9.41 0.72 -12.47
CA LYS A 477 8.59 0.94 -13.68
C LYS A 477 7.11 1.20 -13.40
N ALA A 478 6.66 0.96 -12.17
CA ALA A 478 5.27 1.12 -11.78
C ALA A 478 5.12 1.64 -10.34
N LEU A 479 3.86 1.88 -9.96
CA LEU A 479 3.52 2.45 -8.67
C LEU A 479 3.93 1.50 -7.53
N ASP A 480 4.26 2.06 -6.38
CA ASP A 480 4.56 1.33 -5.16
C ASP A 480 3.27 1.03 -4.39
N GLN A 481 3.27 0.00 -3.57
CA GLN A 481 2.09 -0.35 -2.78
C GLN A 481 2.47 -1.00 -1.46
N VAL A 482 1.75 -0.67 -0.38
CA VAL A 482 1.99 -1.21 0.95
C VAL A 482 0.75 -1.91 1.47
N PHE A 483 0.96 -3.12 1.98
CA PHE A 483 -0.04 -3.96 2.61
C PHE A 483 0.38 -4.22 4.04
N MET A 484 -0.58 -4.33 4.96
CA MET A 484 -0.33 -4.67 6.35
C MET A 484 -1.45 -5.56 6.87
N ARG A 485 -1.07 -6.64 7.55
CA ARG A 485 -2.00 -7.51 8.28
C ARG A 485 -1.60 -7.56 9.76
N ALA A 486 -2.58 -7.43 10.63
CA ALA A 486 -2.45 -7.69 12.05
C ALA A 486 -3.14 -9.01 12.36
N PHE A 487 -2.38 -10.03 12.78
CA PHE A 487 -2.93 -11.32 13.19
C PHE A 487 -3.20 -11.32 14.69
N ALA A 488 -4.43 -11.63 15.11
CA ALA A 488 -4.75 -11.86 16.52
C ALA A 488 -4.15 -13.17 17.04
N GLU A 489 -4.00 -13.32 18.35
CA GLU A 489 -3.41 -14.52 18.99
C GLU A 489 -4.13 -15.82 18.63
N SER A 490 -5.45 -15.73 18.43
CA SER A 490 -6.31 -16.84 18.03
C SER A 490 -6.18 -17.24 16.56
N GLU A 491 -5.52 -16.43 15.71
CA GLU A 491 -5.34 -16.72 14.29
C GLU A 491 -4.06 -17.52 14.04
N SER A 492 -4.15 -18.52 13.17
CA SER A 492 -2.97 -19.19 12.61
C SER A 492 -2.27 -18.27 11.61
N ILE A 493 -0.94 -18.30 11.65
CA ILE A 493 -0.11 -17.60 10.68
C ILE A 493 0.07 -18.54 9.48
N PRO A 494 -0.36 -18.15 8.26
CA PRO A 494 -0.24 -19.03 7.10
C PRO A 494 1.22 -19.15 6.64
N ASP A 495 1.57 -20.28 6.04
CA ASP A 495 2.90 -20.51 5.44
C ASP A 495 3.12 -19.68 4.15
N GLN A 496 2.07 -19.05 3.64
CA GLN A 496 2.06 -18.22 2.44
C GLN A 496 1.39 -16.87 2.70
N GLU A 497 1.57 -15.92 1.78
CA GLU A 497 0.90 -14.63 1.85
C GLU A 497 -0.62 -14.80 2.05
N PRO A 498 -1.23 -14.08 3.02
CA PRO A 498 -2.64 -14.18 3.29
C PRO A 498 -3.45 -13.61 2.12
N PRO A 499 -4.63 -14.18 1.81
CA PRO A 499 -5.50 -13.67 0.76
C PRO A 499 -6.10 -12.30 1.10
N VAL A 500 -6.18 -11.96 2.40
CA VAL A 500 -6.80 -10.73 2.90
C VAL A 500 -5.82 -9.98 3.77
N TRP A 501 -5.69 -8.67 3.54
CA TRP A 501 -4.86 -7.76 4.32
C TRP A 501 -5.72 -6.82 5.15
N THR A 502 -5.27 -6.47 6.36
CA THR A 502 -6.02 -5.56 7.25
C THR A 502 -6.08 -4.16 6.67
N CYS A 503 -4.94 -3.62 6.22
CA CYS A 503 -4.80 -2.32 5.58
C CYS A 503 -4.06 -2.47 4.25
N VAL A 504 -4.52 -1.77 3.22
CA VAL A 504 -3.91 -1.77 1.89
C VAL A 504 -3.95 -0.35 1.34
N THR A 505 -2.81 0.20 0.95
CA THR A 505 -2.77 1.52 0.31
C THR A 505 -3.27 1.43 -1.14
N THR A 506 -3.82 2.53 -1.65
CA THR A 506 -3.86 2.69 -3.10
C THR A 506 -2.42 2.75 -3.62
N PRO A 507 -2.13 2.27 -4.85
CA PRO A 507 -0.81 2.44 -5.44
C PRO A 507 -0.40 3.91 -5.43
N PHE A 508 0.88 4.19 -5.16
CA PHE A 508 1.43 5.54 -5.08
C PHE A 508 2.84 5.59 -5.68
N GLU A 509 3.29 6.76 -6.12
CA GLU A 509 4.64 6.92 -6.65
C GLU A 509 5.57 7.47 -5.56
N ALA A 510 6.60 6.71 -5.21
CA ALA A 510 7.67 7.18 -4.36
C ALA A 510 9.03 6.68 -4.88
N SER A 511 10.09 7.37 -4.45
CA SER A 511 11.49 7.01 -4.73
C SER A 511 12.35 7.10 -3.46
N HIS A 512 11.69 6.98 -2.31
CA HIS A 512 12.33 7.17 -1.03
C HIS A 512 13.18 5.96 -0.62
N GLU A 513 14.31 6.26 0.02
CA GLU A 513 15.13 5.28 0.73
C GLU A 513 14.87 5.39 2.23
N PHE A 514 14.47 4.28 2.84
CA PHE A 514 14.30 4.16 4.28
C PHE A 514 15.46 3.36 4.88
N ASP A 515 16.38 4.06 5.53
CA ASP A 515 17.56 3.50 6.17
C ASP A 515 17.45 3.44 7.70
N VAL A 516 16.32 3.88 8.27
CA VAL A 516 16.09 3.93 9.73
C VAL A 516 14.84 3.14 10.10
N ALA A 517 14.99 2.16 10.98
CA ALA A 517 13.89 1.53 11.70
C ALA A 517 13.64 2.27 13.02
N ARG A 518 12.38 2.54 13.37
CA ARG A 518 12.01 3.26 14.59
C ARG A 518 10.79 2.67 15.28
N PHE A 519 10.86 2.48 16.59
CA PHE A 519 9.70 2.28 17.44
C PHE A 519 9.31 3.58 18.16
N HIS A 520 8.01 3.80 18.33
CA HIS A 520 7.50 4.94 19.08
C HIS A 520 6.20 4.60 19.81
N VAL A 521 6.13 5.02 21.07
CA VAL A 521 4.93 4.91 21.91
C VAL A 521 4.47 6.28 22.40
N GLY A 522 3.17 6.43 22.60
CA GLY A 522 2.54 7.60 23.17
C GLY A 522 2.83 7.78 24.66
N LYS A 523 2.46 8.94 25.21
CA LYS A 523 2.79 9.33 26.60
C LYS A 523 2.06 8.51 27.65
N ASN A 524 0.82 8.10 27.37
CA ASN A 524 -0.08 7.50 28.36
C ASN A 524 -0.29 5.99 28.13
N SER A 525 0.69 5.33 27.51
CA SER A 525 0.59 3.92 27.14
C SER A 525 1.92 3.21 27.32
N THR A 526 1.82 1.92 27.61
CA THR A 526 2.95 0.98 27.59
C THR A 526 2.69 -0.05 26.50
N TYR A 527 3.71 -0.30 25.67
CA TYR A 527 3.68 -1.34 24.65
C TYR A 527 4.89 -2.25 24.80
N LEU A 528 4.65 -3.52 24.51
CA LEU A 528 5.67 -4.55 24.40
C LEU A 528 5.90 -4.83 22.91
N PHE A 529 7.16 -4.97 22.51
CA PHE A 529 7.58 -5.31 21.15
C PHE A 529 8.58 -6.47 21.17
N ASP A 530 8.49 -7.34 20.18
CA ASP A 530 9.34 -8.53 20.06
C ASP A 530 9.52 -8.95 18.58
N GLU A 531 10.57 -9.71 18.29
CA GLU A 531 10.88 -10.36 17.02
C GLU A 531 10.75 -9.43 15.79
N LEU A 532 11.51 -8.34 15.76
CA LEU A 532 11.55 -7.48 14.58
C LEU A 532 12.30 -8.21 13.44
N ARG A 533 11.63 -8.44 12.32
CA ARG A 533 12.20 -9.08 11.14
C ARG A 533 11.95 -8.21 9.92
N ILE A 534 12.98 -8.07 9.07
CA ILE A 534 12.88 -7.43 7.76
C ILE A 534 13.51 -8.36 6.75
N GLY A 535 12.75 -8.75 5.73
CA GLY A 535 13.23 -9.68 4.71
C GLY A 535 12.64 -9.42 3.33
N SER A 536 12.86 -10.33 2.39
CA SER A 536 12.36 -10.24 1.00
C SER A 536 11.30 -11.27 0.65
N THR A 537 11.02 -12.23 1.53
CA THR A 537 9.98 -13.26 1.34
C THR A 537 9.05 -13.34 2.54
N TRP A 538 7.84 -13.87 2.34
CA TRP A 538 6.88 -14.09 3.42
C TRP A 538 7.48 -14.97 4.52
N SER A 539 8.01 -16.14 4.15
CA SER A 539 8.66 -17.08 5.06
C SER A 539 9.79 -16.43 5.84
N SER A 540 10.58 -15.54 5.23
CA SER A 540 11.69 -14.88 5.92
C SER A 540 11.28 -14.05 7.15
N VAL A 541 10.02 -13.62 7.22
CA VAL A 541 9.52 -12.81 8.33
C VAL A 541 8.50 -13.52 9.22
N VAL A 542 7.95 -14.67 8.82
CA VAL A 542 6.97 -15.42 9.64
C VAL A 542 7.48 -16.72 10.20
N ASP A 543 8.49 -17.35 9.59
CA ASP A 543 9.04 -18.62 10.06
C ASP A 543 9.77 -18.43 11.40
N PRO A 544 9.31 -19.06 12.50
CA PRO A 544 9.91 -18.88 13.81
C PRO A 544 11.33 -19.47 13.93
N ASP A 545 11.66 -20.48 13.13
CA ASP A 545 12.92 -21.20 13.21
C ASP A 545 14.02 -20.51 12.38
N LEU A 546 13.66 -19.74 11.36
CA LEU A 546 14.63 -19.12 10.46
C LEU A 546 15.67 -18.24 11.19
N PRO A 547 15.30 -17.33 12.11
CA PRO A 547 16.30 -16.50 12.78
C PRO A 547 17.27 -17.32 13.64
N ARG A 548 16.80 -18.41 14.27
CA ARG A 548 17.64 -19.36 14.99
C ARG A 548 18.70 -19.97 14.07
N LEU A 549 18.27 -20.47 12.92
CA LEU A 549 19.16 -21.08 11.91
C LEU A 549 20.19 -20.10 11.35
N VAL A 550 19.88 -18.80 11.40
CA VAL A 550 20.80 -17.72 11.02
C VAL A 550 21.78 -17.40 12.16
N LEU A 551 21.31 -17.31 13.41
CA LEU A 551 22.13 -16.91 14.56
C LEU A 551 23.03 -18.01 15.14
N GLU A 552 22.63 -19.28 15.12
CA GLU A 552 23.37 -20.39 15.78
C GLU A 552 24.67 -20.82 15.06
N GLN A 553 25.09 -20.13 13.99
CA GLN A 553 26.37 -20.39 13.30
C GLN A 553 27.37 -19.21 13.35
N GLU A 554 27.01 -18.06 13.92
CA GLU A 554 27.96 -16.99 14.29
C GLU A 554 28.45 -17.17 15.72
#